data_AF-A0A2N3CQC1-F1
#
_entry.id   AF-A0A2N3CQC1-F1
#
_cell.length_a   1.000
_cell.length_b   1.000
_cell.length_c   1.000
_cell.angle_alpha   90.00
_cell.angle_beta   90.00
_cell.angle_gamma   90.00
#
_symmetry.space_group_name_H-M   'P 1'
#
loop_
_entity.id
_entity.type
_entity.pdbx_description
1 polymer ?
#
loop_
_entity_poly.entity_id
_entity_poly.type
_entity_poly.pdbx_seq_one_letter_code
_entity_poly.pdbx_strand_id
1 'polypeptide(L)'
;MLNPSSVFQIPHPLPLDSGQALDGAQIAYQTYGTLAPGGSNAVLVCHALTGDQYLASAHPITGKPGWWERMVGPGKPIDTN
;
A
#
# COMPACT_ATOMS: atom_id res chain seq x y z
N MET A 1 9.22 6.02 18.22
CA MET A 1 8.70 6.93 17.18
C MET A 1 7.93 6.07 16.18
N LEU A 2 6.65 6.37 15.93
CA LEU A 2 5.82 5.61 14.98
C LEU A 2 6.45 5.76 13.60
N ASN A 3 6.75 4.64 12.92
CA ASN A 3 7.24 4.71 11.54
C ASN A 3 6.05 5.14 10.67
N PRO A 4 6.03 6.37 10.11
CA PRO A 4 4.90 6.80 9.31
C PRO A 4 4.81 5.90 8.09
N SER A 5 3.60 5.53 7.70
CA SER A 5 3.39 4.90 6.40
C SER A 5 3.95 5.78 5.30
N SER A 6 4.44 5.16 4.23
CA SER A 6 4.75 5.91 3.01
C SER A 6 3.45 6.55 2.51
N VAL A 7 3.54 7.82 2.12
CA VAL A 7 2.40 8.57 1.60
C VAL A 7 2.78 9.13 0.25
N PHE A 8 1.91 8.92 -0.74
CA PHE A 8 1.98 9.58 -2.02
C PHE A 8 1.04 10.80 -1.99
N GLN A 9 1.61 11.98 -2.24
CA GLN A 9 0.86 13.23 -2.39
C GLN A 9 0.42 13.38 -3.83
N ILE A 10 -0.88 13.53 -4.06
CA ILE A 10 -1.38 13.83 -5.41
C ILE A 10 -1.08 15.31 -5.71
N PRO A 11 -0.30 15.62 -6.76
CA PRO A 11 0.24 16.96 -6.97
C PRO A 11 -0.80 18.01 -7.40
N HIS A 12 -1.99 17.56 -7.79
CA HIS A 12 -3.07 18.37 -8.33
C HIS A 12 -4.40 17.96 -7.71
N PRO A 13 -5.45 18.79 -7.80
CA PRO A 13 -6.80 18.41 -7.37
C PRO A 13 -7.21 17.08 -8.02
N LEU A 14 -7.60 16.09 -7.22
CA LEU A 14 -8.02 14.77 -7.71
C LEU A 14 -9.46 14.87 -8.23
N PRO A 15 -9.72 14.71 -9.54
CA PRO A 15 -11.09 14.66 -10.04
C PRO A 15 -11.81 13.40 -9.53
N LEU A 16 -13.06 13.57 -9.10
CA LEU A 16 -13.92 12.49 -8.59
C LEU A 16 -15.08 12.22 -9.56
N ASP A 17 -15.57 10.98 -9.58
CA ASP A 17 -16.72 10.57 -10.43
C ASP A 17 -18.00 11.37 -10.14
N SER A 18 -18.10 11.99 -8.96
CA SER A 18 -19.20 12.89 -8.60
C SER A 18 -19.17 14.25 -9.35
N GLY A 19 -18.13 14.53 -10.13
CA GLY A 19 -17.90 15.81 -10.80
C GLY A 19 -17.19 16.86 -9.95
N GLN A 20 -16.89 16.55 -8.69
CA GLN A 20 -16.10 17.40 -7.79
C GLN A 20 -14.59 17.12 -7.90
N ALA A 21 -13.77 17.94 -7.25
CA ALA A 21 -12.34 17.72 -7.11
C ALA A 21 -11.92 17.74 -5.63
N LEU A 22 -10.96 16.90 -5.27
CA LEU A 22 -10.37 16.82 -3.92
C LEU A 22 -8.96 17.42 -3.92
N ASP A 23 -8.80 18.57 -3.27
CA ASP A 23 -7.51 19.22 -3.10
C ASP A 23 -6.65 18.54 -2.03
N GLY A 24 -5.34 18.42 -2.30
CA GLY A 24 -4.38 17.90 -1.33
C GLY A 24 -4.58 16.42 -0.98
N ALA A 25 -5.15 15.64 -1.89
CA ALA A 25 -5.38 14.22 -1.69
C ALA A 25 -4.08 13.45 -1.42
N GLN A 26 -4.12 12.54 -0.44
CA GLN A 26 -3.00 11.72 -0.01
C GLN A 26 -3.39 10.25 -0.02
N ILE A 27 -2.47 9.39 -0.49
CA ILE A 27 -2.65 7.95 -0.47
C ILE A 27 -1.56 7.32 0.38
N ALA A 28 -1.95 6.69 1.49
CA ALA A 28 -1.03 5.87 2.27
C ALA A 28 -0.80 4.53 1.56
N TYR A 29 0.45 4.06 1.52
CA TYR A 29 0.83 2.80 0.91
C TYR A 29 1.99 2.12 1.64
N GLN A 30 2.23 0.86 1.30
CA GLN A 30 3.40 0.08 1.70
C GLN A 30 3.95 -0.66 0.49
N THR A 31 5.25 -0.89 0.46
CA THR A 31 5.92 -1.72 -0.54
C THR A 31 6.58 -2.91 0.12
N TYR A 32 6.57 -4.04 -0.58
CA TYR A 32 7.16 -5.29 -0.11
C TYR A 32 8.07 -5.83 -1.21
N GLY A 33 9.34 -6.07 -0.89
CA GLY A 33 10.36 -6.48 -1.87
C GLY A 33 11.05 -5.29 -2.57
N THR A 34 11.74 -5.60 -3.67
CA THR A 34 12.53 -4.63 -4.45
C THR A 34 12.01 -4.50 -5.87
N LEU A 35 11.83 -3.27 -6.34
CA LEU A 35 11.43 -3.01 -7.72
C LEU A 35 12.60 -3.29 -8.67
N ALA A 36 12.34 -4.06 -9.73
CA ALA A 36 13.32 -4.32 -10.78
C ALA A 36 13.68 -3.03 -11.53
N PRO A 37 14.91 -2.92 -12.08
CA PRO A 37 15.23 -1.86 -13.04
C PRO A 37 14.19 -1.85 -14.18
N GLY A 38 13.54 -0.70 -14.41
CA GLY A 38 12.47 -0.58 -15.41
C GLY A 38 11.07 -0.99 -14.93
N GLY A 39 10.90 -1.45 -13.69
CA GLY A 39 9.60 -1.61 -13.05
C GLY A 39 8.73 -2.77 -13.53
N SER A 40 9.31 -3.76 -14.21
CA SER A 40 8.57 -4.87 -14.82
C SER A 40 7.93 -5.85 -13.82
N ASN A 41 8.29 -5.79 -12.55
CA ASN A 41 7.79 -6.68 -11.49
C ASN A 41 6.82 -5.98 -10.51
N ALA A 42 6.30 -4.80 -10.86
CA ALA A 42 5.34 -4.12 -10.00
C ALA A 42 3.98 -4.83 -9.98
N VAL A 43 3.46 -5.10 -8.78
CA VAL A 43 2.11 -5.61 -8.55
C VAL A 43 1.39 -4.66 -7.60
N LEU A 44 0.25 -4.10 -8.04
CA LEU A 44 -0.61 -3.27 -7.19
C LEU A 44 -1.68 -4.14 -6.52
N VAL A 45 -1.78 -4.06 -5.20
CA VAL A 45 -2.80 -4.76 -4.42
C VAL A 45 -3.76 -3.72 -3.82
N CYS A 46 -5.03 -3.79 -4.22
CA CYS A 46 -6.10 -3.03 -3.60
C CYS A 46 -6.68 -3.82 -2.43
N HIS A 47 -6.79 -3.18 -1.26
CA HIS A 47 -7.35 -3.82 -0.07
C HIS A 47 -8.88 -3.94 -0.17
N ALA A 48 -9.46 -4.82 0.66
CA ALA A 48 -10.90 -4.86 0.89
C ALA A 48 -11.39 -3.59 1.62
N LEU A 49 -12.71 -3.34 1.66
CA LEU A 49 -13.29 -2.13 2.24
C LEU A 49 -12.81 -1.82 3.67
N THR A 50 -12.62 -2.84 4.50
CA THR A 50 -12.19 -2.70 5.91
C THR A 50 -10.70 -2.92 6.12
N GLY A 51 -9.94 -3.09 5.03
CA GLY A 51 -8.49 -3.27 5.07
C GLY A 51 -7.73 -1.94 5.02
N ASP A 52 -6.41 -2.03 5.19
CA ASP A 52 -5.48 -0.91 5.12
C ASP A 52 -4.23 -1.30 4.31
N GLN A 53 -3.23 -0.41 4.27
CA GLN A 53 -1.97 -0.63 3.55
C GLN A 53 -1.05 -1.69 4.18
N TYR A 54 -1.33 -2.17 5.40
CA TYR A 54 -0.52 -3.18 6.09
C TYR A 54 -0.89 -4.59 5.64
N LEU A 55 -0.58 -4.87 4.38
CA LEU A 55 -0.80 -6.14 3.68
C LEU A 55 -0.08 -7.33 4.34
N ALA A 56 1.21 -7.17 4.63
CA ALA A 56 2.08 -8.26 5.08
C ALA A 56 3.07 -7.87 6.18
N SER A 57 2.93 -6.66 6.75
CA SER A 57 3.71 -6.17 7.89
C SER A 57 2.79 -5.95 9.09
N ALA A 58 3.36 -5.97 10.30
CA ALA A 58 2.60 -5.68 11.50
C ALA A 58 2.13 -4.22 11.50
N HIS A 59 0.86 -4.01 11.83
CA HIS A 59 0.28 -2.68 11.94
C HIS A 59 0.92 -1.92 13.12
N PRO A 60 1.47 -0.71 12.92
CA PRO A 60 2.30 -0.04 13.94
C PRO A 60 1.53 0.46 15.17
N ILE A 61 0.22 0.71 15.03
CA ILE A 61 -0.65 1.11 16.14
C ILE A 61 -1.25 -0.10 16.86
N THR A 62 -1.89 -1.02 16.13
CA THR A 62 -2.65 -2.13 16.72
C THR A 62 -1.79 -3.36 17.04
N GLY A 63 -0.59 -3.47 16.46
CA GLY A 63 0.27 -4.65 16.56
C GLY A 63 -0.27 -5.90 15.85
N LYS A 64 -1.41 -5.80 15.15
CA LYS A 64 -2.00 -6.92 14.41
C LYS A 64 -1.10 -7.31 13.23
N PRO A 65 -1.05 -8.60 12.87
CA PRO A 65 -0.34 -9.04 11.67
C PRO A 65 -0.96 -8.44 10.40
N GLY A 66 -0.19 -8.48 9.31
CA GLY A 66 -0.67 -8.04 8.01
C GLY A 66 -1.83 -8.91 7.53
N TRP A 67 -2.86 -8.29 6.96
CA TRP A 67 -4.13 -8.97 6.68
C TRP A 67 -4.02 -10.07 5.61
N TRP A 68 -2.93 -10.12 4.84
CA TRP A 68 -2.63 -11.15 3.84
C TRP A 68 -1.25 -11.79 4.00
N GLU A 69 -0.70 -11.81 5.21
CA GLU A 69 0.65 -12.32 5.47
C GLU A 69 0.88 -13.76 5.03
N ARG A 70 -0.14 -14.60 4.85
CA ARG A 70 0.04 -15.97 4.33
C ARG A 70 0.28 -16.02 2.82
N MET A 71 -0.15 -14.99 2.10
CA MET A 71 -0.04 -14.92 0.64
C MET A 71 1.18 -14.14 0.17
N VAL A 72 1.60 -13.11 0.92
CA VAL A 72 2.62 -12.15 0.47
C VAL A 72 3.87 -12.18 1.35
N GLY A 73 5.04 -12.31 0.73
CA GLY A 73 6.36 -12.30 1.38
C GLY A 73 7.32 -13.37 0.84
N PRO A 74 8.55 -13.45 1.39
CA PRO A 74 9.57 -14.38 0.93
C PRO A 74 9.10 -15.84 0.91
N GLY A 75 9.18 -16.51 -0.24
CA GLY A 75 8.81 -17.92 -0.41
C GLY A 75 7.29 -18.21 -0.37
N LYS A 76 6.44 -17.19 -0.46
CA LYS A 76 4.97 -17.31 -0.45
C LYS A 76 4.40 -17.19 -1.87
N PRO A 77 3.10 -17.47 -2.10
CA PRO A 77 2.52 -17.43 -3.44
C PRO A 77 2.74 -16.11 -4.20
N ILE A 78 2.70 -14.98 -3.49
CA ILE A 78 3.19 -13.69 -3.99
C ILE A 78 4.55 -13.46 -3.32
N ASP A 79 5.59 -13.92 -4.01
CA ASP A 79 6.97 -13.80 -3.53
C ASP A 79 7.47 -12.36 -3.68
N THR A 80 8.27 -11.93 -2.71
CA THR A 80 8.85 -10.58 -2.63
C THR A 80 10.38 -10.59 -2.78
N ASN A 81 10.97 -11.75 -3.10
CA ASN A 81 12.39 -11.92 -3.41
C ASN A 81 12.64 -11.98 -4.92
#